data_AF-A0A674P4H9-F1
#
_entry.id   AF-A0A674P4H9-F1
#
_cell.length_a   1.000
_cell.length_b   1.000
_cell.length_c   1.000
_cell.angle_alpha   90.00
_cell.angle_beta   90.00
_cell.angle_gamma   90.00
#
_symmetry.space_group_name_H-M   'P 1'
#
loop_
_entity.id
_entity.type
_entity.pdbx_description
1 polymer ?
#
loop_
_entity_poly.entity_id
_entity_poly.type
_entity_poly.pdbx_seq_one_letter_code
_entity_poly.pdbx_strand_id
1 'polypeptide(L)'
;MSCVHYKFYSKLDYNTVTFDGLHITLSELKKQIMTRERLKATDCDLQITNAQTREEYTDEKAHIPKHSSVIVRRIPIGGVKPAGRTFIVDRSDSAVVGSSRPVCNTNPKSTHTPPPPPPLTSLTLPLFLALVTFLENIVLIM
;
A
#
# COMPACT_ATOMS: atom_id res chain seq x y z
N MET A 1 -11.29 -26.90 16.70
CA MET A 1 -10.17 -26.13 16.13
C MET A 1 -10.74 -25.08 15.20
N SER A 2 -10.56 -23.80 15.50
CA SER A 2 -10.91 -22.71 14.57
C SER A 2 -9.65 -22.28 13.82
N CYS A 3 -9.80 -21.99 12.53
CA CYS A 3 -8.67 -21.62 11.70
C CYS A 3 -9.05 -20.54 10.68
N VAL A 4 -8.08 -19.74 10.27
CA VAL A 4 -8.19 -18.76 9.19
C VAL A 4 -7.14 -19.11 8.14
N HIS A 5 -7.58 -19.15 6.88
CA HIS A 5 -6.68 -19.34 5.74
C HIS A 5 -6.18 -17.97 5.31
N TYR A 6 -4.87 -17.83 5.19
CA TYR A 6 -4.26 -16.59 4.73
C TYR A 6 -3.26 -16.88 3.63
N LYS A 7 -3.10 -15.93 2.72
CA LYS A 7 -1.95 -15.92 1.80
C LYS A 7 -1.39 -14.52 1.69
N PHE A 8 -0.08 -14.43 1.45
CA PHE A 8 0.49 -13.16 1.05
C PHE A 8 0.07 -12.83 -0.37
N TYR A 9 -0.14 -11.53 -0.65
CA TYR A 9 -0.42 -11.08 -2.01
C TYR A 9 0.65 -11.53 -3.02
N SER A 10 1.90 -11.66 -2.57
CA SER A 10 3.04 -12.13 -3.36
C SER A 10 3.14 -13.66 -3.50
N LYS A 11 2.34 -14.43 -2.77
CA LYS A 11 2.37 -15.90 -2.77
C LYS A 11 1.05 -16.46 -3.30
N LEU A 12 1.13 -17.61 -3.97
CA LEU A 12 -0.07 -18.35 -4.38
C LEU A 12 -0.56 -19.28 -3.26
N ASP A 13 0.35 -19.76 -2.43
CA ASP A 13 0.07 -20.73 -1.38
C ASP A 13 -0.67 -20.13 -0.18
N TYR A 14 -1.65 -20.88 0.31
CA TYR A 14 -2.38 -20.55 1.54
C TYR A 14 -1.74 -21.22 2.74
N ASN A 15 -1.44 -20.41 3.73
CA ASN A 15 -1.08 -20.83 5.07
C ASN A 15 -2.29 -20.75 5.99
N THR A 16 -2.18 -21.38 7.16
CA THR A 16 -3.29 -21.44 8.12
C THR A 16 -2.81 -21.01 9.49
N VAL A 17 -3.60 -20.13 10.09
CA VAL A 17 -3.48 -19.75 11.49
C VAL A 17 -4.57 -20.46 12.28
N THR A 18 -4.17 -21.18 13.33
CA THR A 18 -5.09 -21.86 14.25
C THR A 18 -5.27 -21.00 15.50
N PHE A 19 -6.51 -20.83 15.93
CA PHE A 19 -6.85 -20.08 17.13
C PHE A 19 -8.05 -20.72 17.82
N ASP A 20 -8.25 -20.35 19.08
CA ASP A 20 -9.39 -20.77 19.87
C ASP A 20 -10.44 -19.65 19.91
N GLY A 21 -11.68 -19.97 19.57
CA GLY A 21 -12.79 -19.01 19.53
C GLY A 21 -13.59 -19.04 18.22
N LEU A 22 -14.66 -18.22 18.14
CA LEU A 22 -15.49 -18.10 16.94
C LEU A 22 -14.88 -17.16 15.89
N HIS A 23 -14.18 -16.14 16.37
CA HIS A 23 -13.52 -15.11 15.56
C HIS A 23 -12.18 -14.73 16.19
N ILE A 24 -11.26 -14.24 15.38
CA ILE A 24 -9.97 -13.69 15.81
C ILE A 24 -9.97 -12.18 15.59
N THR A 25 -9.35 -11.42 16.48
CA THR A 25 -9.17 -9.97 16.26
C THR A 25 -8.07 -9.73 15.23
N LEU A 26 -8.16 -8.61 14.52
CA LEU A 26 -7.16 -8.22 13.53
C LEU A 26 -5.75 -8.16 14.15
N SER A 27 -5.62 -7.55 15.33
CA SER A 27 -4.33 -7.44 16.03
C SER A 27 -3.68 -8.79 16.33
N GLU A 28 -4.46 -9.75 16.80
CA GLU A 28 -3.96 -11.10 17.13
C GLU A 28 -3.60 -11.88 15.86
N LEU A 29 -4.42 -11.79 14.82
CA LEU A 29 -4.13 -12.42 13.52
C LEU A 29 -2.83 -11.87 12.93
N LYS A 30 -2.63 -10.54 12.93
CA LYS A 30 -1.38 -9.92 12.46
C LYS A 30 -0.18 -10.44 13.24
N LYS A 31 -0.26 -10.47 14.57
CA LYS A 31 0.82 -10.94 15.45
C LYS A 31 1.21 -12.40 15.19
N GLN A 32 0.22 -13.27 15.01
CA GLN A 32 0.46 -14.69 14.71
C GLN A 32 1.13 -14.87 13.34
N ILE A 33 0.70 -14.12 12.32
CA ILE A 33 1.32 -14.15 10.99
C ILE A 33 2.75 -13.59 11.04
N MET A 34 2.99 -12.46 11.73
CA MET A 34 4.33 -11.89 11.89
C MET A 34 5.29 -12.88 12.56
N THR A 35 4.82 -13.58 13.59
CA THR A 35 5.61 -14.58 14.32
C THR A 35 5.91 -15.80 13.44
N ARG A 36 4.91 -16.30 12.71
CA ARG A 36 5.04 -17.51 11.87
C ARG A 36 5.97 -17.28 10.67
N GLU A 37 5.91 -16.11 10.07
CA GLU A 37 6.72 -15.75 8.88
C GLU A 37 8.03 -15.03 9.26
N ARG A 38 8.31 -14.87 10.56
CA ARG A 38 9.51 -14.22 11.10
C ARG A 38 9.73 -12.80 10.55
N LEU A 39 8.65 -12.05 10.40
CA LEU A 39 8.69 -10.68 9.91
C LEU A 39 9.12 -9.73 11.03
N LYS A 40 9.97 -8.75 10.69
CA LYS A 40 10.39 -7.69 11.61
C LYS A 40 9.24 -6.69 11.77
N ALA A 41 8.59 -6.71 12.94
CA ALA A 41 7.49 -5.80 13.27
C ALA A 41 7.89 -4.31 13.28
N THR A 42 9.18 -4.00 13.35
CA THR A 42 9.72 -2.64 13.32
C THR A 42 9.72 -2.04 11.91
N ASP A 43 9.83 -2.88 10.88
CA ASP A 43 10.05 -2.43 9.50
C ASP A 43 8.77 -2.46 8.67
N CYS A 44 7.84 -3.35 9.02
CA CYS A 44 6.62 -3.59 8.24
C CYS A 44 5.40 -3.89 9.13
N ASP A 45 4.26 -3.30 8.78
CA ASP A 45 2.94 -3.69 9.24
C ASP A 45 2.27 -4.59 8.19
N LEU A 46 1.19 -5.25 8.57
CA LEU A 46 0.39 -6.11 7.71
C LEU A 46 -0.99 -5.48 7.50
N GLN A 47 -1.38 -5.30 6.25
CA GLN A 47 -2.75 -4.96 5.87
C GLN A 47 -3.49 -6.26 5.52
N ILE A 48 -4.66 -6.46 6.12
CA ILE A 48 -5.47 -7.67 5.94
C ILE A 48 -6.72 -7.31 5.15
N THR A 49 -6.97 -8.05 4.08
CA THR A 49 -8.15 -7.88 3.23
C THR A 49 -8.86 -9.22 3.10
N ASN A 50 -10.18 -9.25 3.21
CA ASN A 50 -10.96 -10.45 2.97
C ASN A 50 -10.84 -10.89 1.50
N ALA A 51 -10.53 -12.16 1.26
CA ALA A 51 -10.31 -12.67 -0.10
C ALA A 51 -11.60 -12.72 -0.94
N GLN A 52 -12.76 -12.86 -0.29
CA GLN A 52 -14.07 -13.01 -0.94
C GLN A 52 -14.76 -11.65 -1.12
N THR A 53 -14.95 -10.91 -0.02
CA THR A 53 -15.68 -9.64 -0.04
C THR A 53 -14.81 -8.46 -0.48
N ARG A 54 -13.48 -8.63 -0.49
CA ARG A 54 -12.49 -7.56 -0.72
C ARG A 54 -12.57 -6.43 0.31
N GLU A 55 -13.24 -6.67 1.43
CA GLU A 55 -13.30 -5.75 2.55
C GLU A 55 -11.93 -5.68 3.24
N GLU A 56 -11.49 -4.46 3.53
CA GLU A 56 -10.24 -4.23 4.21
C GLU A 56 -10.46 -4.04 5.71
N TYR A 57 -9.71 -4.79 6.52
CA TYR A 57 -9.75 -4.65 7.97
C TYR A 57 -8.72 -3.61 8.39
N THR A 58 -9.18 -2.40 8.68
CA THR A 58 -8.35 -1.29 9.18
C THR A 58 -8.33 -1.22 10.70
N ASP A 59 -9.42 -1.61 11.35
CA ASP A 59 -9.57 -1.53 12.80
C ASP A 59 -8.93 -2.72 13.51
N GLU A 60 -8.04 -2.48 14.47
CA GLU A 60 -7.38 -3.56 15.25
C GLU A 60 -8.36 -4.45 16.03
N LYS A 61 -9.52 -3.89 16.37
CA LYS A 61 -10.61 -4.58 17.07
C LYS A 61 -11.58 -5.29 16.12
N ALA A 62 -11.38 -5.20 14.80
CA ALA A 62 -12.21 -5.90 13.84
C ALA A 62 -12.14 -7.42 14.07
N HIS A 63 -13.29 -8.08 13.90
CA HIS A 63 -13.44 -9.50 14.13
C HIS A 63 -13.44 -10.26 12.80
N ILE A 64 -12.42 -11.08 12.58
CA ILE A 64 -12.30 -11.96 11.43
C ILE A 64 -12.94 -13.31 11.78
N PRO A 65 -14.01 -13.74 11.09
CA PRO A 65 -14.67 -15.01 11.36
C PRO A 65 -13.76 -16.22 11.09
N LYS A 66 -13.99 -17.32 11.82
CA LYS A 66 -13.37 -18.61 11.50
C LYS A 66 -13.71 -19.08 10.09
N HIS A 67 -12.80 -19.84 9.50
CA HIS A 67 -12.84 -20.39 8.14
C HIS A 67 -12.86 -19.33 7.03
N SER A 68 -12.63 -18.06 7.36
CA SER A 68 -12.44 -17.03 6.34
C SER A 68 -11.09 -17.19 5.64
N SER A 69 -11.06 -16.73 4.40
CA SER A 69 -9.84 -16.59 3.61
C SER A 69 -9.46 -15.13 3.52
N VAL A 70 -8.23 -14.79 3.88
CA VAL A 70 -7.72 -13.42 3.88
C VAL A 70 -6.45 -13.30 3.04
N ILE A 71 -6.23 -12.12 2.49
CA ILE A 71 -5.05 -11.73 1.75
C ILE A 71 -4.25 -10.77 2.63
N VAL A 72 -2.96 -11.03 2.76
CA VAL A 72 -2.02 -10.26 3.57
C VAL A 72 -1.12 -9.44 2.66
N ARG A 73 -1.05 -8.13 2.89
CA ARG A 73 -0.13 -7.20 2.23
C ARG A 73 0.83 -6.60 3.25
N ARG A 74 2.11 -6.45 2.90
CA ARG A 74 3.11 -5.78 3.76
C ARG A 74 3.09 -4.28 3.50
N ILE A 75 3.01 -3.49 4.55
CA ILE A 75 3.07 -2.02 4.52
C ILE A 75 4.34 -1.58 5.23
N PRO A 76 5.26 -0.85 4.58
CA PRO A 76 6.46 -0.36 5.24
C PRO A 76 6.10 0.67 6.33
N ILE A 77 6.71 0.56 7.51
CA ILE A 77 6.49 1.48 8.66
C ILE A 77 7.41 2.72 8.58
N GLY A 78 8.39 2.70 7.68
CA GLY A 78 9.29 3.81 7.41
C GLY A 78 8.66 4.86 6.50
N GLY A 79 8.06 5.88 7.11
CA GLY A 79 7.56 7.05 6.40
C GLY A 79 8.68 7.83 5.71
N VAL A 80 8.93 7.55 4.44
CA VAL A 80 9.01 8.67 3.51
C VAL A 80 7.57 9.00 3.16
N LYS A 81 7.08 10.11 3.69
CA LYS A 81 5.96 10.82 3.07
C LYS A 81 6.29 10.85 1.57
N PRO A 82 5.37 10.59 0.64
CA PRO A 82 5.62 10.93 -0.75
C PRO A 82 5.71 12.46 -0.81
N ALA A 83 6.90 13.01 -0.55
CA ALA A 83 7.26 14.32 -1.03
C ALA A 83 7.10 14.19 -2.55
N GLY A 84 6.09 14.88 -3.08
CA GLY A 84 5.66 14.77 -4.47
C GLY A 84 6.86 14.71 -5.39
N ARG A 85 7.07 13.56 -6.01
CA ARG A 85 8.02 13.44 -7.11
C ARG A 85 7.21 13.15 -8.35
N THR A 86 6.63 14.23 -8.87
CA THR A 86 6.46 14.39 -10.32
C THR A 86 7.79 13.93 -10.92
N PHE A 87 7.78 12.83 -11.67
CA PHE A 87 8.90 12.49 -12.53
C PHE A 87 8.89 13.50 -13.69
N ILE A 88 9.27 14.76 -13.42
CA ILE A 88 9.81 15.60 -14.48
C ILE A 88 11.21 15.08 -14.71
N VAL A 89 11.34 14.23 -15.73
CA VAL A 89 12.62 13.97 -16.38
C VAL A 89 12.99 15.28 -17.07
N ASP A 90 13.67 16.16 -16.33
CA ASP A 90 14.40 17.26 -16.92
C ASP A 90 15.72 16.68 -17.44
N ARG A 91 15.71 16.32 -18.72
CA ARG A 91 16.94 16.10 -19.49
C ARG A 91 17.47 17.48 -19.84
N SER A 92 18.50 17.91 -19.14
CA SER A 92 19.20 19.15 -19.42
C SER A 92 19.82 19.08 -20.82
N ASP A 93 19.45 20.03 -21.68
CA ASP A 93 20.32 20.51 -22.74
C ASP A 93 20.33 22.05 -22.74
N SER A 94 21.46 22.60 -23.13
CA SER A 94 22.00 23.88 -22.67
C SER A 94 21.57 25.04 -23.57
N ALA A 95 20.98 26.11 -23.02
CA ALA A 95 21.04 27.45 -23.64
C ALA A 95 20.57 28.60 -22.71
N VAL A 96 21.51 29.51 -22.44
CA VAL A 96 21.37 30.98 -22.52
C VAL A 96 20.54 31.75 -21.47
N VAL A 97 21.27 32.55 -20.68
CA VAL A 97 20.96 33.92 -20.22
C VAL A 97 19.70 34.17 -19.37
N GLY A 98 19.91 34.73 -18.17
CA GLY A 98 18.97 35.71 -17.63
C GLY A 98 18.82 35.74 -16.12
N SER A 99 19.63 36.57 -15.46
CA SER A 99 19.45 37.08 -14.10
C SER A 99 18.04 37.62 -13.85
N SER A 100 17.44 37.36 -12.67
CA SER A 100 16.91 38.38 -11.74
C SER A 100 16.16 37.81 -10.52
N ARG A 101 16.20 38.60 -9.44
CA ARG A 101 15.80 38.37 -8.03
C ARG A 101 14.29 38.08 -7.82
N PRO A 102 13.87 37.47 -6.70
CA PRO A 102 12.45 37.35 -6.37
C PRO A 102 11.91 38.69 -5.84
N VAL A 103 10.96 39.27 -6.55
CA VAL A 103 10.09 40.34 -6.05
C VAL A 103 8.73 39.72 -5.74
N CYS A 104 8.31 39.89 -4.50
CA CYS A 104 6.97 39.62 -4.02
C CYS A 104 6.01 40.71 -4.53
N ASN A 105 4.78 40.36 -4.95
CA ASN A 105 3.51 40.97 -4.52
C ASN A 105 2.37 40.87 -5.56
N THR A 106 1.16 40.72 -4.99
CA THR A 106 -0.19 41.06 -5.48
C THR A 106 -1.02 40.05 -6.30
N ASN A 107 -2.14 39.67 -5.68
CA ASN A 107 -3.37 39.08 -6.24
C ASN A 107 -4.16 40.20 -6.98
N PRO A 108 -4.91 39.91 -8.07
CA PRO A 108 -6.37 39.85 -7.89
C PRO A 108 -7.10 38.79 -8.75
N LYS A 109 -7.94 38.02 -8.06
CA LYS A 109 -9.32 37.57 -8.38
C LYS A 109 -9.74 37.55 -9.87
N SER A 110 -10.00 36.34 -10.39
CA SER A 110 -11.01 36.13 -11.43
C SER A 110 -11.76 34.82 -11.19
N THR A 111 -13.08 34.91 -11.26
CA THR A 111 -14.10 33.87 -11.12
C THR A 111 -14.15 32.98 -12.36
N HIS A 112 -14.02 31.66 -12.21
CA HIS A 112 -14.56 30.70 -13.18
C HIS A 112 -14.84 29.34 -12.52
N THR A 113 -15.92 28.73 -12.98
CA THR A 113 -16.62 27.52 -12.52
C THR A 113 -15.75 26.26 -12.30
N PRO A 114 -16.16 25.33 -11.41
CA PRO A 114 -15.41 24.07 -11.22
C PRO A 114 -15.54 23.17 -12.46
N PRO A 115 -14.44 22.54 -12.94
CA PRO A 115 -14.51 21.55 -14.00
C PRO A 115 -15.08 20.21 -13.49
N PRO A 116 -15.72 19.40 -14.36
CA PRO A 116 -16.30 18.10 -14.00
C PRO A 116 -15.23 17.05 -13.65
N PRO A 117 -15.57 15.99 -12.87
CA PRO A 117 -14.63 14.93 -12.52
C PRO A 117 -14.24 14.07 -13.74
N PRO A 118 -12.98 13.63 -13.86
CA PRO A 118 -12.55 12.74 -14.94
C PRO A 118 -13.07 11.30 -14.74
N PRO A 119 -13.30 10.55 -15.83
CA PRO A 119 -13.73 9.15 -15.75
C PRO A 119 -12.60 8.23 -15.26
N LEU A 120 -12.96 7.26 -14.41
CA LEU A 120 -12.11 6.11 -14.05
C LEU A 120 -11.86 5.28 -15.31
N THR A 121 -10.66 5.37 -15.89
CA THR A 121 -10.22 4.41 -16.91
C THR A 121 -8.78 3.97 -16.70
N SER A 122 -8.66 2.64 -16.60
CA SER A 122 -7.52 1.81 -16.93
C SER A 122 -6.26 1.96 -16.08
N LEU A 123 -6.19 1.10 -15.06
CA LEU A 123 -4.96 0.69 -14.39
C LEU A 123 -3.93 0.32 -15.45
N THR A 124 -2.97 1.20 -15.71
CA THR A 124 -1.96 0.96 -16.73
C THR A 124 -1.08 -0.21 -16.26
N LEU A 125 -1.00 -1.24 -17.11
CA LEU A 125 -0.17 -2.43 -16.94
C LEU A 125 1.26 -2.21 -16.39
N PRO A 126 1.99 -1.08 -16.65
CA PRO A 126 3.34 -0.93 -16.12
C PRO A 126 3.42 -0.82 -14.59
N LEU A 127 2.39 -0.33 -13.90
CA LEU A 127 2.44 -0.22 -12.44
C LEU A 127 2.34 -1.59 -11.77
N PHE A 128 1.55 -2.50 -12.35
CA PHE A 128 1.43 -3.87 -11.86
C PHE A 128 2.74 -4.64 -12.05
N LEU A 129 3.38 -4.49 -13.22
CA LEU A 129 4.64 -5.17 -13.49
C LEU A 129 5.80 -4.57 -12.69
N ALA A 130 5.83 -3.24 -12.48
CA ALA A 130 6.79 -2.58 -11.61
C ALA A 130 6.62 -2.99 -10.13
N LEU A 131 5.39 -3.18 -9.67
CA LEU A 131 5.11 -3.66 -8.32
C LEU A 131 5.51 -5.13 -8.15
N VAL A 132 5.24 -5.98 -9.14
CA VAL A 132 5.67 -7.39 -9.13
C VAL A 132 7.19 -7.50 -9.16
N THR A 133 7.87 -6.77 -10.05
CA THR A 133 9.35 -6.78 -10.08
C THR A 133 9.97 -6.17 -8.83
N PHE A 134 9.37 -5.14 -8.22
CA PHE A 134 9.82 -4.61 -6.94
C PHE A 134 9.63 -5.63 -5.79
N LEU A 135 8.52 -6.38 -5.80
CA LEU A 135 8.28 -7.47 -4.85
C LEU A 135 9.24 -8.64 -5.05
N GLU A 136 9.52 -9.04 -6.29
CA GLU A 136 10.48 -10.11 -6.58
C GLU A 136 11.92 -9.71 -6.25
N ASN A 137 12.33 -8.47 -6.54
CA ASN A 137 13.66 -7.98 -6.15
C ASN A 137 13.83 -7.89 -4.63
N ILE A 138 12.80 -7.55 -3.87
CA ILE A 138 12.89 -7.50 -2.40
C ILE A 138 13.03 -8.90 -1.78
N VAL A 139 12.42 -9.93 -2.37
CA VAL A 139 12.57 -11.31 -1.90
C VAL A 139 13.96 -11.88 -2.23
N LEU A 140 14.65 -11.35 -3.26
CA LEU A 140 15.99 -11.82 -3.68
C LEU A 140 17.15 -11.22 -2.87
N ILE A 141 16.93 -10.15 -2.09
CA ILE A 141 17.98 -9.46 -1.31
C ILE A 141 18.03 -9.95 0.15
N MET A 142 17.19 -10.91 0.53
CA MET A 142 17.28 -11.67 1.80
C MET A 142 17.73 -13.11 1.55
#